data_AF-A0AAT9PEN6-F1
#
_entry.id   AF-A0AAT9PEN6-F1
#
_cell.length_a   1.000
_cell.length_b   1.000
_cell.length_c   1.000
_cell.angle_alpha   90.00
_cell.angle_beta   90.00
_cell.angle_gamma   90.00
#
_symmetry.space_group_name_H-M   'P 1'
#
loop_
_entity.id
_entity.type
_entity.pdbx_description
1 polymer ?
#
loop_
_entity_poly.entity_id
_entity_poly.type
_entity_poly.pdbx_seq_one_letter_code
_entity_poly.pdbx_strand_id
1 'polypeptide(L)'
;MVPFSLEQKIHQVITGKLSLKDFEQWMYQNEDLASVNPDLYLELISFDYSHEYSLKAFQLSFAKYVGFHKFEADLIKECLYSIINRDGDYIHSIRMLYEFYFIGYEFLQKLGLSYGLWVMHAQTSDSHGDVNDIVESYYPDIVYDTKNALHWLESGNIVFKAEKCDLGGFEYDDLRSEDEKIKGYVITTEI
;
A
#
# COMPACT_ATOMS: atom_id res chain seq x y z
N MET A 1 -16.98 -2.52 -18.17
CA MET A 1 -16.25 -1.65 -17.22
C MET A 1 -16.59 -2.13 -15.82
N VAL A 2 -15.61 -2.27 -14.92
CA VAL A 2 -15.87 -2.70 -13.53
C VAL A 2 -16.20 -1.45 -12.70
N PRO A 3 -17.34 -1.40 -11.98
CA PRO A 3 -17.63 -0.30 -11.06
C PRO A 3 -16.56 -0.17 -9.99
N PHE A 4 -16.12 1.05 -9.68
CA PHE A 4 -15.06 1.27 -8.68
C PHE A 4 -15.40 0.68 -7.31
N SER A 5 -16.66 0.78 -6.87
CA SER A 5 -17.11 0.17 -5.60
C SER A 5 -16.93 -1.35 -5.58
N LEU A 6 -17.21 -2.03 -6.69
CA LEU A 6 -17.00 -3.48 -6.83
C LEU A 6 -15.51 -3.81 -6.90
N GLU A 7 -14.74 -3.08 -7.71
CA GLU A 7 -13.29 -3.22 -7.81
C GLU A 7 -12.61 -3.09 -6.43
N GLN A 8 -13.01 -2.08 -5.64
CA GLN A 8 -12.53 -1.87 -4.27
C GLN A 8 -12.87 -3.04 -3.35
N LYS A 9 -14.08 -3.60 -3.45
CA LYS A 9 -14.50 -4.75 -2.64
C LYS A 9 -13.71 -6.01 -2.99
N ILE A 10 -13.49 -6.26 -4.29
CA ILE A 10 -12.65 -7.37 -4.75
C ILE A 10 -11.22 -7.20 -4.23
N HIS A 11 -10.66 -5.98 -4.33
CA HIS A 11 -9.33 -5.66 -3.79
C HIS A 11 -9.24 -5.93 -2.28
N GLN A 12 -10.24 -5.53 -1.50
CA GLN A 12 -10.29 -5.77 -0.05
C GLN A 12 -10.32 -7.27 0.30
N VAL A 13 -11.03 -8.10 -0.48
CA VAL A 13 -11.00 -9.56 -0.29
C VAL A 13 -9.62 -10.13 -0.60
N ILE A 14 -9.03 -9.73 -1.74
CA ILE A 14 -7.72 -10.23 -2.17
C ILE A 14 -6.64 -9.90 -1.15
N THR A 15 -6.67 -8.71 -0.57
CA THR A 15 -5.73 -8.23 0.45
C THR A 15 -6.09 -8.64 1.88
N GLY A 16 -7.19 -9.38 2.07
CA GLY A 16 -7.62 -9.88 3.38
C GLY A 16 -8.25 -8.83 4.31
N LYS A 17 -8.49 -7.60 3.82
CA LYS A 17 -9.20 -6.54 4.57
C LYS A 17 -10.71 -6.80 4.70
N LEU A 18 -11.27 -7.64 3.83
CA LEU A 18 -12.67 -8.05 3.87
C LEU A 18 -12.74 -9.58 3.79
N SER A 19 -13.51 -10.20 4.67
CA SER A 19 -13.69 -11.65 4.59
C SER A 19 -14.51 -12.02 3.36
N LEU A 20 -14.27 -13.22 2.82
CA LEU A 20 -14.99 -13.70 1.64
C LEU A 20 -16.51 -13.79 1.90
N LYS A 21 -16.89 -14.12 3.15
CA LYS A 21 -18.27 -14.16 3.60
C LYS A 21 -18.92 -12.77 3.64
N ASP A 22 -18.20 -11.77 4.14
CA ASP A 22 -18.72 -10.40 4.18
C ASP A 22 -18.85 -9.81 2.78
N PHE A 23 -17.95 -10.18 1.86
CA PHE A 23 -18.06 -9.84 0.45
C PHE A 23 -19.30 -10.46 -0.20
N GLU A 24 -19.56 -11.76 0.03
CA GLU A 24 -20.75 -12.44 -0.49
C GLU A 24 -22.04 -11.75 0.00
N GLN A 25 -22.12 -11.46 1.30
CA GLN A 25 -23.28 -10.75 1.88
C GLN A 25 -23.45 -9.35 1.26
N TRP A 26 -22.35 -8.61 1.09
CA TRP A 26 -22.38 -7.32 0.43
C TRP A 26 -22.86 -7.43 -1.02
N MET A 27 -22.40 -8.43 -1.77
CA MET A 27 -22.79 -8.64 -3.17
C MET A 27 -24.30 -8.86 -3.32
N TYR A 28 -24.91 -9.69 -2.46
CA TYR A 28 -26.36 -9.91 -2.47
C TYR A 28 -27.19 -8.66 -2.11
N GLN A 29 -26.61 -7.68 -1.41
CA GLN A 29 -27.29 -6.43 -1.07
C GLN A 29 -27.18 -5.36 -2.17
N ASN A 30 -26.38 -5.59 -3.22
CA ASN A 30 -26.07 -4.60 -4.26
C ASN A 30 -26.47 -5.12 -5.65
N GLU A 31 -27.76 -5.42 -5.82
CA GLU A 31 -28.32 -5.95 -7.09
C GLU A 31 -28.14 -4.99 -8.29
N ASP A 32 -27.95 -3.69 -8.05
CA ASP A 32 -27.67 -2.69 -9.09
C ASP A 32 -26.44 -3.04 -9.95
N LEU A 33 -25.50 -3.83 -9.40
CA LEU A 33 -24.34 -4.35 -10.13
C LEU A 33 -24.73 -5.18 -11.37
N ALA A 34 -25.87 -5.89 -11.30
CA ALA A 34 -26.40 -6.68 -12.40
C ALA A 34 -26.72 -5.82 -13.63
N SER A 35 -27.07 -4.54 -13.42
CA SER A 35 -27.37 -3.61 -14.51
C SER A 35 -26.12 -2.98 -15.13
N VAL A 36 -25.02 -2.87 -14.37
CA VAL A 36 -23.79 -2.19 -14.83
C VAL A 36 -22.83 -3.14 -15.54
N ASN A 37 -22.68 -4.35 -15.02
CA ASN A 37 -21.85 -5.39 -15.64
C ASN A 37 -22.46 -6.78 -15.40
N PRO A 38 -23.48 -7.16 -16.19
CA PRO A 38 -24.24 -8.39 -16.01
C PRO A 38 -23.37 -9.65 -16.01
N ASP A 39 -22.37 -9.72 -16.89
CA ASP A 39 -21.49 -10.88 -17.03
C ASP A 39 -20.64 -11.10 -15.78
N LEU A 40 -19.99 -10.03 -15.29
CA LEU A 40 -19.22 -10.10 -14.04
C LEU A 40 -20.12 -10.40 -12.83
N TYR A 41 -21.31 -9.80 -12.79
CA TYR A 41 -22.26 -10.09 -11.72
C TYR A 41 -22.68 -11.56 -11.72
N LEU A 42 -22.93 -12.15 -12.90
CA LEU A 42 -23.25 -13.56 -13.04
C LEU A 42 -22.08 -14.46 -12.62
N GLU A 43 -20.84 -14.10 -12.97
CA GLU A 43 -19.64 -14.80 -12.48
C GLU A 43 -19.54 -14.78 -10.95
N LEU A 44 -19.79 -13.62 -10.32
CA LEU A 44 -19.73 -13.46 -8.87
C LEU A 44 -20.83 -14.24 -8.16
N ILE A 45 -22.08 -14.13 -8.58
CA ILE A 45 -23.19 -14.85 -7.92
C ILE A 45 -23.11 -16.37 -8.10
N SER A 46 -22.46 -16.84 -9.18
CA SER A 46 -22.26 -18.27 -9.42
C SER A 46 -21.02 -18.83 -8.71
N PHE A 47 -20.23 -17.98 -8.06
CA PHE A 47 -19.01 -18.40 -7.38
C PHE A 47 -19.33 -19.15 -6.08
N ASP A 48 -18.64 -20.27 -5.82
CA ASP A 48 -18.78 -21.00 -4.56
C ASP A 48 -17.93 -20.34 -3.46
N TYR A 49 -18.60 -19.61 -2.57
CA TYR A 49 -17.98 -18.91 -1.43
C TYR A 49 -17.73 -19.80 -0.20
N SER A 50 -18.24 -21.03 -0.19
CA SER A 50 -18.33 -21.86 1.03
C SER A 50 -17.17 -22.83 1.25
N HIS A 51 -16.35 -23.05 0.22
CA HIS A 51 -15.27 -24.05 0.24
C HIS A 51 -14.00 -23.50 0.94
N GLU A 52 -13.22 -24.39 1.57
CA GLU A 52 -11.95 -24.02 2.22
C GLU A 52 -10.91 -23.37 1.28
N TYR A 53 -11.00 -23.61 -0.03
CA TYR A 53 -10.11 -23.03 -1.05
C TYR A 53 -10.75 -21.84 -1.79
N SER A 54 -11.97 -21.43 -1.42
CA SER A 54 -12.69 -20.38 -2.12
C SER A 54 -11.94 -19.05 -2.12
N LEU A 55 -11.21 -18.72 -1.05
CA LEU A 55 -10.39 -17.50 -1.06
C LEU A 55 -9.32 -17.52 -2.16
N LYS A 56 -8.62 -18.66 -2.32
CA LYS A 56 -7.59 -18.79 -3.34
C LYS A 56 -8.18 -18.78 -4.75
N ALA A 57 -9.29 -19.48 -4.94
CA ALA A 57 -10.02 -19.49 -6.21
C ALA A 57 -10.56 -18.08 -6.56
N PHE A 58 -11.05 -17.33 -5.57
CA PHE A 58 -11.52 -15.96 -5.73
C PHE A 58 -10.37 -15.05 -6.19
N GLN A 59 -9.21 -15.12 -5.51
CA GLN A 59 -8.02 -14.36 -5.88
C GLN A 59 -7.61 -14.64 -7.33
N LEU A 60 -7.54 -15.91 -7.73
CA LEU A 60 -7.16 -16.29 -9.10
C LEU A 60 -8.18 -15.83 -10.15
N SER A 61 -9.46 -15.84 -9.82
CA SER A 61 -10.54 -15.54 -10.77
C SER A 61 -10.77 -14.04 -10.93
N PHE A 62 -10.69 -13.27 -9.84
CA PHE A 62 -11.14 -11.89 -9.81
C PHE A 62 -10.03 -10.84 -9.72
N ALA A 63 -8.77 -11.22 -9.48
CA ALA A 63 -7.65 -10.26 -9.48
C ALA A 63 -7.51 -9.51 -10.81
N LYS A 64 -7.88 -10.12 -11.94
CA LYS A 64 -7.87 -9.49 -13.27
C LYS A 64 -8.83 -8.28 -13.39
N TYR A 65 -9.79 -8.16 -12.48
CA TYR A 65 -10.75 -7.04 -12.45
C TYR A 65 -10.27 -5.88 -11.58
N VAL A 66 -9.09 -6.00 -10.95
CA VAL A 66 -8.52 -5.00 -10.05
C VAL A 66 -7.33 -4.31 -10.70
N GLY A 67 -7.47 -3.02 -10.94
CA GLY A 67 -6.35 -2.13 -11.21
C GLY A 67 -5.61 -1.82 -9.92
N PHE A 68 -4.73 -2.72 -9.48
CA PHE A 68 -4.01 -2.59 -8.19
C PHE A 68 -3.29 -1.26 -8.00
N HIS A 69 -2.75 -0.66 -9.08
CA HIS A 69 -2.16 0.68 -9.06
C HIS A 69 -3.06 1.76 -8.44
N LYS A 70 -4.39 1.63 -8.56
CA LYS A 70 -5.36 2.59 -8.01
C LYS A 70 -5.38 2.61 -6.49
N PHE A 71 -4.92 1.54 -5.84
CA PHE A 71 -4.91 1.38 -4.39
C PHE A 71 -3.51 1.54 -3.78
N GLU A 72 -2.49 1.72 -4.62
CA GLU A 72 -1.10 1.78 -4.18
C GLU A 72 -0.85 2.98 -3.24
N ALA A 73 -1.40 4.15 -3.60
CA ALA A 73 -1.32 5.33 -2.76
C ALA A 73 -2.00 5.11 -1.40
N ASP A 74 -3.14 4.41 -1.36
CA ASP A 74 -3.85 4.12 -0.11
C ASP A 74 -3.03 3.18 0.79
N LEU A 75 -2.39 2.17 0.21
CA LEU A 75 -1.51 1.25 0.95
C LEU A 75 -0.34 1.99 1.61
N ILE A 76 0.30 2.89 0.87
CA ILE A 76 1.43 3.68 1.40
C ILE A 76 0.91 4.66 2.47
N LYS A 77 -0.22 5.35 2.23
CA LYS A 77 -0.83 6.27 3.20
C LYS A 77 -1.17 5.57 4.52
N GLU A 78 -1.69 4.35 4.50
CA GLU A 78 -1.96 3.56 5.72
C GLU A 78 -0.69 3.40 6.57
N CYS A 79 0.44 3.06 5.94
CA CYS A 79 1.73 2.98 6.64
C CYS A 79 2.16 4.33 7.22
N LEU A 80 2.04 5.41 6.43
CA LEU A 80 2.41 6.76 6.86
C LEU A 80 1.55 7.26 8.03
N TYR A 81 0.25 7.02 8.01
CA TYR A 81 -0.65 7.36 9.12
C TYR A 81 -0.30 6.58 10.39
N SER A 82 -0.01 5.28 10.26
CA SER A 82 0.39 4.45 11.40
C SER A 82 1.65 4.99 12.09
N ILE A 83 2.63 5.46 11.32
CA ILE A 83 3.85 6.11 11.85
C ILE A 83 3.55 7.44 12.53
N ILE A 84 2.73 8.31 11.92
CA ILE A 84 2.37 9.61 12.51
C ILE A 84 1.64 9.43 13.85
N ASN A 85 0.71 8.48 13.91
CA ASN A 85 -0.16 8.27 15.07
C ASN A 85 0.44 7.33 16.12
N ARG A 86 1.52 6.62 15.78
CA ARG A 86 2.08 5.51 16.57
C ARG A 86 1.02 4.45 16.93
N ASP A 87 0.14 4.13 15.98
CA ASP A 87 -0.92 3.15 16.16
C ASP A 87 -0.67 1.87 15.34
N GLY A 88 -1.38 0.79 15.68
CA GLY A 88 -1.18 -0.51 15.06
C GLY A 88 0.27 -1.00 15.20
N ASP A 89 0.78 -1.67 14.17
CA ASP A 89 2.18 -2.08 14.07
C ASP A 89 2.99 -1.01 13.30
N TYR A 90 3.16 0.16 13.93
CA TYR A 90 3.89 1.27 13.31
C TYR A 90 5.37 0.94 13.10
N ILE A 91 5.96 0.04 13.88
CA ILE A 91 7.33 -0.46 13.67
C ILE A 91 7.42 -1.21 12.34
N HIS A 92 6.47 -2.11 12.06
CA HIS A 92 6.34 -2.74 10.76
C HIS A 92 6.12 -1.71 9.64
N SER A 93 5.29 -0.70 9.86
CA SER A 93 5.08 0.39 8.89
C SER A 93 6.36 1.14 8.57
N ILE A 94 7.23 1.42 9.56
CA ILE A 94 8.55 2.05 9.32
C ILE A 94 9.40 1.16 8.42
N ARG A 95 9.46 -0.16 8.71
CA ARG A 95 10.17 -1.13 7.85
C ARG A 95 9.61 -1.13 6.42
N MET A 96 8.28 -1.11 6.25
CA MET A 96 7.64 -1.15 4.93
C MET A 96 8.05 0.01 4.03
N LEU A 97 8.43 1.17 4.58
CA LEU A 97 8.95 2.29 3.79
C LEU A 97 10.24 1.94 3.05
N TYR A 98 11.08 1.07 3.61
CA TYR A 98 12.27 0.56 2.92
C TYR A 98 11.88 -0.41 1.79
N GLU A 99 10.93 -1.31 2.04
CA GLU A 99 10.44 -2.25 1.01
C GLU A 99 9.83 -1.50 -0.18
N PHE A 100 9.03 -0.46 0.09
CA PHE A 100 8.45 0.40 -0.96
C PHE A 100 9.52 1.14 -1.77
N TYR A 101 10.51 1.72 -1.10
CA TYR A 101 11.65 2.32 -1.77
C TYR A 101 12.39 1.30 -2.65
N PHE A 102 12.65 0.10 -2.12
CA PHE A 102 13.37 -0.96 -2.80
C PHE A 102 12.66 -1.45 -4.07
N ILE A 103 11.32 -1.46 -4.09
CA ILE A 103 10.53 -1.81 -5.29
C ILE A 103 10.31 -0.65 -6.27
N GLY A 104 10.99 0.48 -6.07
CA GLY A 104 11.06 1.58 -7.05
C GLY A 104 10.32 2.86 -6.67
N TYR A 105 9.77 2.98 -5.47
CA TYR A 105 9.12 4.23 -5.02
C TYR A 105 10.15 5.22 -4.47
N GLU A 106 10.96 5.79 -5.38
CA GLU A 106 12.05 6.72 -5.05
C GLU A 106 11.61 7.95 -4.26
N PHE A 107 10.34 8.39 -4.37
CA PHE A 107 9.82 9.48 -3.53
C PHE A 107 9.85 9.15 -2.03
N LEU A 108 9.99 7.87 -1.66
CA LEU A 108 10.18 7.40 -0.28
C LEU A 108 11.65 7.20 0.11
N GLN A 109 12.63 7.56 -0.73
CA GLN A 109 14.05 7.27 -0.48
C GLN A 109 14.53 7.68 0.91
N LYS A 110 14.32 8.94 1.30
CA LYS A 110 14.74 9.42 2.63
C LYS A 110 14.11 8.58 3.74
N LEU A 111 12.80 8.33 3.64
CA LEU A 111 12.07 7.53 4.61
C LEU A 111 12.57 6.08 4.71
N GLY A 112 12.78 5.44 3.55
CA GLY A 112 13.27 4.07 3.47
C GLY A 112 14.71 3.91 3.95
N LEU A 113 15.61 4.82 3.58
CA LEU A 113 17.04 4.72 3.91
C LEU A 113 17.39 5.26 5.30
N SER A 114 16.76 6.36 5.74
CA SER A 114 17.05 6.96 7.05
C SER A 114 16.38 6.23 8.20
N TYR A 115 15.24 5.56 7.97
CA TYR A 115 14.46 4.92 9.03
C TYR A 115 14.20 3.43 8.75
N GLY A 116 13.59 3.09 7.61
CA GLY A 116 13.12 1.72 7.34
C GLY A 116 14.23 0.67 7.31
N LEU A 117 15.37 0.99 6.70
CA LEU A 117 16.51 0.09 6.52
C LEU A 117 17.04 -0.43 7.86
N TRP A 118 17.19 0.46 8.84
CA TRP A 118 17.73 0.12 10.16
C TRP A 118 16.75 -0.69 11.01
N VAL A 119 15.45 -0.43 10.89
CA VAL A 119 14.41 -1.28 11.52
C VAL A 119 14.46 -2.69 10.93
N MET A 120 14.58 -2.81 9.60
CA MET A 120 14.72 -4.11 8.92
C MET A 120 15.98 -4.85 9.42
N HIS A 121 17.12 -4.16 9.52
CA HIS A 121 18.36 -4.74 10.04
C HIS A 121 18.23 -5.19 11.50
N ALA A 122 17.62 -4.38 12.38
CA ALA A 122 17.42 -4.73 13.78
C ALA A 122 16.53 -5.97 13.94
N GLN A 123 15.51 -6.14 13.09
CA GLN A 123 14.62 -7.29 13.12
C GLN A 123 15.22 -8.59 12.54
N THR A 124 16.23 -8.49 11.68
CA THR A 124 16.80 -9.65 10.95
C THR A 124 18.18 -10.08 11.44
N SER A 125 18.86 -9.26 12.25
CA SER A 125 20.19 -9.59 12.79
C SER A 125 20.12 -10.19 14.19
N ASP A 126 20.94 -11.21 14.46
CA ASP A 126 21.06 -11.84 15.79
C ASP A 126 21.74 -10.94 16.85
N SER A 127 22.28 -9.77 16.47
CA SER A 127 23.33 -9.11 17.27
C SER A 127 23.12 -7.65 17.68
N HIS A 128 22.06 -6.91 17.31
CA HIS A 128 22.01 -5.49 17.69
C HIS A 128 20.63 -4.90 17.98
N GLY A 129 20.60 -4.18 19.12
CA GLY A 129 19.66 -3.11 19.46
C GLY A 129 18.24 -3.56 19.76
N ASP A 130 17.65 -3.06 20.85
CA ASP A 130 16.20 -3.12 20.97
C ASP A 130 15.63 -2.27 19.82
N VAL A 131 14.84 -2.88 18.92
CA VAL A 131 14.18 -2.18 17.81
C VAL A 131 13.36 -0.99 18.34
N ASN A 132 12.84 -1.08 19.56
CA ASN A 132 12.12 0.02 20.20
C ASN A 132 13.05 1.20 20.48
N ASP A 133 14.27 0.99 20.96
CA ASP A 133 15.23 2.09 21.22
C ASP A 133 15.60 2.81 19.92
N ILE A 134 15.82 2.05 18.84
CA ILE A 134 16.10 2.60 17.52
C ILE A 134 14.92 3.44 17.04
N VAL A 135 13.71 2.88 17.09
CA VAL A 135 12.51 3.56 16.62
C VAL A 135 12.21 4.80 17.46
N GLU A 136 12.37 4.76 18.78
CA GLU A 136 12.18 5.94 19.64
C GLU A 136 13.17 7.06 19.31
N SER A 137 14.39 6.72 18.91
CA SER A 137 15.39 7.73 18.49
C SER A 137 14.99 8.51 17.22
N TYR A 138 14.06 7.99 16.41
CA TYR A 138 13.60 8.65 15.19
C TYR A 138 12.57 9.74 15.41
N TYR A 139 11.90 9.73 16.56
CA TYR A 139 10.89 10.72 16.86
C TYR A 139 11.51 11.95 17.56
N PRO A 140 11.06 13.16 17.23
CA PRO A 140 9.91 13.47 16.37
C PRO A 140 10.23 13.58 14.87
N ASP A 141 11.49 13.48 14.45
CA ASP A 141 11.93 13.83 13.09
C ASP A 141 11.24 13.02 11.99
N ILE A 142 11.06 11.71 12.21
CA ILE A 142 10.35 10.83 11.26
C ILE A 142 8.94 11.35 10.94
N VAL A 143 8.25 11.97 11.92
CA VAL A 143 6.89 12.50 11.71
C VAL A 143 6.90 13.64 10.70
N TYR A 144 7.93 14.49 10.70
CA TYR A 144 8.06 15.57 9.72
C TYR A 144 8.22 15.01 8.31
N ASP A 145 9.11 14.04 8.12
CA ASP A 145 9.35 13.43 6.81
C ASP A 145 8.16 12.60 6.32
N THR A 146 7.51 11.86 7.23
CA THR A 146 6.29 11.11 6.94
C THR A 146 5.15 12.04 6.50
N LYS A 147 5.01 13.21 7.13
CA LYS A 147 4.02 14.22 6.72
C LYS A 147 4.30 14.81 5.34
N ASN A 148 5.57 14.98 4.96
CA ASN A 148 5.91 15.42 3.60
C ASN A 148 5.49 14.37 2.56
N ALA A 149 5.82 13.09 2.80
CA ALA A 149 5.42 12.00 1.90
C ALA A 149 3.90 11.86 1.79
N LEU A 150 3.19 11.98 2.92
CA LEU A 150 1.74 11.95 2.95
C LEU A 150 1.14 13.10 2.13
N HIS A 151 1.68 14.31 2.28
CA HIS A 151 1.27 15.47 1.51
C HIS A 151 1.43 15.25 0.00
N TRP A 152 2.54 14.65 -0.46
CA TRP A 152 2.76 14.38 -1.89
C TRP A 152 1.73 13.40 -2.48
N LEU A 153 1.29 12.42 -1.69
CA LEU A 153 0.25 11.48 -2.11
C LEU A 153 -1.14 12.15 -2.11
N GLU A 154 -1.46 12.94 -1.10
CA GLU A 154 -2.77 13.59 -0.95
C GLU A 154 -2.98 14.77 -1.94
N SER A 155 -1.91 15.47 -2.30
CA SER A 155 -1.94 16.56 -3.28
C SER A 155 -1.96 16.06 -4.73
N GLY A 156 -1.77 14.77 -4.97
CA GLY A 156 -1.66 14.20 -6.31
C GLY A 156 -0.32 14.48 -6.99
N ASN A 157 0.71 14.84 -6.23
CA ASN A 157 2.06 15.00 -6.76
C ASN A 157 2.70 13.65 -7.15
N ILE A 158 2.19 12.54 -6.62
CA ILE A 158 2.58 11.19 -7.01
C ILE A 158 1.36 10.49 -7.63
N VAL A 159 1.47 10.10 -8.90
CA VAL A 159 0.36 9.47 -9.65
C VAL A 159 0.78 8.11 -10.18
N PHE A 160 0.26 7.04 -9.58
CA PHE A 160 0.57 5.67 -10.00
C PHE A 160 -0.11 5.31 -11.32
N LYS A 161 0.65 4.61 -12.18
CA LYS A 161 0.21 4.09 -13.47
C LYS A 161 -0.03 2.59 -13.39
N ALA A 162 -0.68 2.03 -14.41
CA ALA A 162 -0.99 0.61 -14.45
C ALA A 162 0.25 -0.25 -14.75
N GLU A 163 1.24 0.33 -15.41
CA GLU A 163 2.51 -0.29 -15.78
C GLU A 163 3.32 -0.64 -14.54
N LYS A 164 3.99 -1.79 -14.58
CA LYS A 164 4.93 -2.22 -13.55
C LYS A 164 6.33 -1.74 -13.93
N CYS A 165 7.10 -1.30 -12.93
CA CYS A 165 8.53 -1.09 -13.11
C CYS A 165 9.29 -2.42 -12.93
N ASP A 166 10.55 -2.46 -13.37
CA ASP A 166 11.40 -3.65 -13.29
C ASP A 166 11.66 -4.13 -11.84
N LEU A 167 11.44 -3.26 -10.86
CA LEU A 167 11.65 -3.52 -9.43
C LEU A 167 10.39 -4.09 -8.73
N GLY A 168 9.27 -4.26 -9.44
CA GLY A 168 8.04 -4.89 -8.94
C GLY A 168 6.96 -3.92 -8.45
N GLY A 169 7.30 -2.65 -8.20
CA GLY A 169 6.36 -1.56 -7.98
C GLY A 169 5.62 -1.17 -9.25
N PHE A 170 4.70 -0.21 -9.14
CA PHE A 170 4.08 0.45 -10.29
C PHE A 170 4.92 1.63 -10.77
N GLU A 171 4.93 1.89 -12.07
CA GLU A 171 5.40 3.18 -12.56
C GLU A 171 4.52 4.30 -11.99
N TYR A 172 5.09 5.49 -11.83
CA TYR A 172 4.36 6.67 -11.37
C TYR A 172 4.93 7.93 -12.01
N ASP A 173 4.08 8.95 -12.14
CA ASP A 173 4.53 10.31 -12.44
C ASP A 173 4.86 11.03 -11.12
N ASP A 174 6.07 11.57 -11.04
CA ASP A 174 6.52 12.43 -9.94
C ASP A 174 6.42 13.91 -10.35
N LEU A 175 5.32 14.53 -9.95
CA LEU A 175 4.95 15.91 -10.23
C LEU A 175 5.36 16.87 -9.11
N ARG A 176 6.14 16.40 -8.12
CA ARG A 176 6.69 17.25 -7.07
C ARG A 176 7.58 18.33 -7.67
N SER A 177 7.58 19.50 -7.05
CA SER A 177 8.56 20.54 -7.35
C SER A 177 9.98 20.09 -6.97
N GLU A 178 11.02 20.70 -7.56
CA GLU A 178 12.41 20.36 -7.21
C GLU A 178 12.71 20.56 -5.72
N ASP A 179 12.16 21.61 -5.10
CA ASP A 179 12.28 21.86 -3.66
C ASP A 179 11.66 20.73 -2.83
N GLU A 180 10.56 20.12 -3.29
CA GLU A 180 9.94 18.97 -2.64
C GLU A 180 10.73 17.68 -2.86
N LYS A 181 11.28 17.47 -4.07
CA LYS A 181 12.12 16.30 -4.36
C LYS A 181 13.35 16.28 -3.46
N ILE A 182 14.02 17.43 -3.27
CA ILE A 182 15.17 17.56 -2.36
C ILE A 182 14.82 17.09 -0.94
N LYS A 183 13.61 17.40 -0.44
CA LYS A 183 13.16 16.94 0.90
C LYS A 183 12.99 15.42 0.99
N GLY A 184 12.77 14.74 -0.14
CA GLY A 184 12.58 13.30 -0.23
C GLY A 184 13.87 12.50 -0.39
N TYR A 185 15.02 13.16 -0.54
CA TYR A 185 16.31 12.50 -0.72
C TYR A 185 17.17 12.56 0.55
N VAL A 186 18.02 11.53 0.71
CA VAL A 186 19.10 11.59 1.69
C VAL A 186 20.18 12.49 1.10
N ILE A 187 20.34 13.70 1.63
CA ILE A 187 21.43 14.57 1.22
C ILE A 187 22.71 14.02 1.82
N THR A 188 23.47 13.23 1.05
CA THR A 188 24.87 13.00 1.34
C THR A 188 25.61 14.27 0.94
N THR A 189 25.86 15.17 1.90
CA THR A 189 26.95 16.13 1.71
C THR A 189 28.23 15.32 1.56
N GLU A 190 28.80 15.33 0.35
CA GLU A 190 30.17 14.86 0.12
C GLU A 190 31.07 15.51 1.18
N ILE A 191 31.80 14.67 1.92
CA ILE A 191 32.82 15.09 2.91
C ILE A 191 34.13 15.31 2.15
#